data_AF-A0AAI8VRI3-F1
#
_entry.id   AF-A0AAI8VRI3-F1
#
_cell.length_a   1.000
_cell.length_b   1.000
_cell.length_c   1.000
_cell.angle_alpha   90.00
_cell.angle_beta   90.00
_cell.angle_gamma   90.00
#
_symmetry.space_group_name_H-M   'P 1'
#
loop_
_entity.id
_entity.type
_entity.pdbx_description
1 polymer ?
#
loop_
_entity_poly.entity_id
_entity_poly.type
_entity_poly.pdbx_seq_one_letter_code
_entity_poly.pdbx_strand_id
1 'polypeptide(L)'
;MASESSGAAVSLTSTAALVAEKAAKLSELLKGNNIADPSLDESSHDPYAREDSAVRRARSEVSSAAMDLVQLSQGPEEQIMQMAWAATDSNNLGVLVRFDIP
;
A
#
# COMPACT_ATOMS: atom_id res chain seq x y z
N MET A 1 -1.85 9.38 -40.90
CA MET A 1 -2.01 8.03 -40.32
C MET A 1 -0.91 7.81 -39.31
N ALA A 2 -1.28 7.22 -38.15
CA ALA A 2 -0.47 6.90 -36.97
C ALA A 2 -0.03 8.11 -36.12
N SER A 3 -0.19 8.16 -34.80
CA SER A 3 -0.52 7.12 -33.82
C SER A 3 -1.47 7.69 -32.77
N GLU A 4 -2.65 7.07 -32.62
CA GLU A 4 -3.43 7.18 -31.40
C GLU A 4 -2.66 6.44 -30.29
N SER A 5 -2.09 7.18 -29.34
CA SER A 5 -1.61 6.57 -28.11
C SER A 5 -2.82 6.10 -27.31
N SER A 6 -3.24 4.86 -27.57
CA SER A 6 -4.13 4.09 -26.70
C SER A 6 -3.39 3.76 -25.40
N GLY A 7 -3.23 4.78 -24.56
CA GLY A 7 -2.84 4.65 -23.17
C GLY A 7 -3.89 5.43 -22.41
N ALA A 8 -4.85 4.75 -21.80
CA ALA A 8 -5.76 5.40 -20.88
C ALA A 8 -4.88 6.14 -19.85
N ALA A 9 -4.91 7.47 -19.88
CA ALA A 9 -4.08 8.28 -19.01
C ALA A 9 -4.41 7.89 -17.56
N VAL A 10 -3.41 7.35 -16.84
CA VAL A 10 -3.55 7.02 -15.43
C VAL A 10 -3.87 8.32 -14.70
N SER A 11 -5.06 8.39 -14.12
CA SER A 11 -5.56 9.55 -13.40
C SER A 11 -5.70 9.23 -11.92
N LEU A 12 -5.76 10.27 -11.07
CA LEU A 12 -6.07 10.09 -9.65
C LEU A 12 -7.38 9.32 -9.46
N THR A 13 -8.42 9.66 -10.22
CA THR A 13 -9.73 9.02 -10.14
C THR A 13 -9.69 7.55 -10.51
N SER A 14 -9.04 7.21 -11.63
CA SER A 14 -8.91 5.80 -12.06
C SER A 14 -8.06 4.98 -11.10
N THR A 15 -7.04 5.59 -10.50
CA THR A 15 -6.15 4.91 -9.53
C THR A 15 -6.84 4.71 -8.19
N ALA A 16 -7.61 5.68 -7.71
CA ALA A 16 -8.44 5.53 -6.50
C ALA A 16 -9.51 4.45 -6.67
N ALA A 17 -10.15 4.38 -7.84
CA ALA A 17 -11.10 3.31 -8.16
C ALA A 17 -10.41 1.93 -8.16
N LEU A 18 -9.20 1.83 -8.68
CA LEU A 18 -8.40 0.61 -8.65
C LEU A 18 -8.06 0.18 -7.22
N VAL A 19 -7.65 1.11 -6.34
CA VAL A 19 -7.40 0.81 -4.92
C VAL A 19 -8.66 0.24 -4.27
N ALA A 20 -9.83 0.85 -4.50
CA ALA A 20 -11.09 0.37 -3.95
C ALA A 20 -11.45 -1.04 -4.46
N GLU A 21 -11.28 -1.30 -5.76
CA GLU A 21 -11.49 -2.63 -6.36
C GLU A 21 -10.60 -3.70 -5.71
N LYS A 22 -9.30 -3.42 -5.59
CA LYS A 22 -8.34 -4.36 -4.99
C LYS A 22 -8.59 -4.59 -3.51
N ALA A 23 -8.95 -3.53 -2.78
CA ALA A 23 -9.28 -3.63 -1.35
C ALA A 23 -10.55 -4.47 -1.13
N ALA A 24 -11.57 -4.31 -1.96
CA ALA A 24 -12.78 -5.14 -1.90
C ALA A 24 -12.45 -6.62 -2.12
N LYS A 25 -11.64 -6.93 -3.14
CA LYS A 25 -11.18 -8.30 -3.41
C LYS A 25 -10.36 -8.89 -2.26
N LEU A 26 -9.49 -8.10 -1.62
CA LEU A 26 -8.76 -8.53 -0.45
C LEU A 26 -9.70 -8.86 0.72
N SER A 27 -10.70 -8.00 1.00
CA SER A 27 -11.69 -8.26 2.06
C SER A 27 -12.48 -9.54 1.82
N GLU A 28 -12.86 -9.83 0.58
CA GLU A 28 -13.52 -11.10 0.23
C GLU A 28 -12.63 -12.32 0.50
N LEU A 29 -11.34 -12.24 0.12
CA LEU A 29 -10.38 -13.31 0.36
C LEU A 29 -10.08 -13.54 1.85
N LEU A 30 -10.01 -12.46 2.64
CA LEU A 30 -9.83 -12.54 4.10
C LEU A 30 -11.01 -13.27 4.74
N LYS A 31 -12.25 -12.87 4.39
CA LYS A 31 -13.47 -13.54 4.84
C LYS A 31 -13.49 -15.02 4.45
N GLY A 32 -13.13 -15.34 3.20
CA GLY A 32 -13.07 -16.72 2.72
C GLY A 32 -12.05 -17.60 3.45
N ASN A 33 -10.98 -16.99 3.98
CA ASN A 33 -9.91 -17.68 4.72
C ASN A 33 -10.07 -17.60 6.25
N ASN A 34 -11.19 -17.06 6.77
CA ASN A 34 -11.40 -16.79 8.19
C ASN A 34 -10.27 -15.94 8.82
N ILE A 35 -9.72 -15.01 8.05
CA ILE A 35 -8.74 -14.03 8.52
C ILE A 35 -9.52 -12.77 8.91
N ALA A 36 -9.25 -12.23 10.09
CA ALA A 36 -9.87 -11.00 10.56
C ALA A 36 -9.42 -9.80 9.70
N ASP A 37 -10.27 -8.80 9.57
CA ASP A 37 -9.89 -7.59 8.84
C ASP A 37 -8.72 -6.88 9.59
N PRO A 38 -7.66 -6.47 8.86
CA PRO A 38 -6.51 -5.78 9.44
C PRO A 38 -6.92 -4.42 10.00
N SER A 39 -6.32 -4.03 11.12
CA SER A 39 -6.49 -2.70 11.71
C SER A 39 -5.18 -2.15 12.26
N LEU A 40 -5.18 -0.88 12.67
CA LEU A 40 -4.05 -0.26 13.37
C LEU A 40 -4.13 -0.43 14.90
N ASP A 41 -5.09 -1.20 15.39
CA ASP A 41 -5.21 -1.55 16.81
C ASP A 41 -4.12 -2.57 17.18
N GLU A 42 -3.59 -2.48 18.40
CA GLU A 42 -2.57 -3.40 18.92
C GLU A 42 -3.00 -4.88 18.85
N SER A 43 -4.31 -5.14 18.91
CA SER A 43 -4.89 -6.48 18.72
C SER A 43 -4.67 -7.07 17.32
N SER A 44 -4.24 -6.26 16.35
CA SER A 44 -3.98 -6.62 14.95
C SER A 44 -2.48 -6.75 14.64
N HIS A 45 -1.67 -7.22 15.60
CA HIS A 45 -0.20 -7.28 15.48
C HIS A 45 0.33 -8.10 14.28
N ASP A 46 -0.38 -9.17 13.88
CA ASP A 46 -0.10 -9.92 12.64
C ASP A 46 -1.42 -10.31 11.96
N PRO A 47 -2.05 -9.38 11.22
CA PRO A 47 -3.39 -9.61 10.68
C PRO A 47 -3.41 -10.58 9.50
N TYR A 48 -2.24 -10.99 9.02
CA TYR A 48 -2.09 -11.92 7.89
C TYR A 48 -1.38 -13.21 8.31
N ALA A 49 -1.39 -13.54 9.60
CA ALA A 49 -0.84 -14.78 10.11
C ALA A 49 -1.44 -15.98 9.35
N ARG A 50 -0.57 -16.76 8.69
CA ARG A 50 -0.95 -17.94 7.88
C ARG A 50 -1.77 -17.62 6.62
N GLU A 51 -1.64 -16.42 6.06
CA GLU A 51 -2.22 -16.10 4.75
C GLU A 51 -1.77 -17.10 3.66
N ASP A 52 -2.69 -17.43 2.75
CA ASP A 52 -2.37 -18.20 1.55
C ASP A 52 -1.70 -17.31 0.48
N SER A 53 -1.32 -17.93 -0.64
CA SER A 53 -0.69 -17.19 -1.76
C SER A 53 -1.65 -16.22 -2.45
N ALA A 54 -2.96 -16.45 -2.40
CA ALA A 54 -3.96 -15.59 -3.03
C ALA A 54 -4.18 -14.31 -2.23
N VAL A 55 -4.31 -14.41 -0.91
CA VAL A 55 -4.38 -13.29 0.03
C VAL A 55 -3.10 -12.46 -0.06
N ARG A 56 -1.93 -13.11 -0.05
CA ARG A 56 -0.64 -12.41 -0.19
C ARG A 56 -0.57 -11.60 -1.48
N ARG A 57 -0.97 -12.20 -2.60
CA ARG A 57 -0.98 -11.52 -3.91
C ARG A 57 -1.95 -10.34 -3.91
N ALA A 58 -3.16 -10.52 -3.38
CA ALA A 58 -4.15 -9.45 -3.29
C ALA A 58 -3.65 -8.29 -2.42
N ARG A 59 -2.97 -8.58 -1.30
CA ARG A 59 -2.32 -7.59 -0.45
C ARG A 59 -1.23 -6.81 -1.21
N SER A 60 -0.39 -7.48 -1.98
CA SER A 60 0.61 -6.81 -2.83
C SER A 60 -0.06 -5.94 -3.90
N GLU A 61 -1.15 -6.39 -4.53
CA GLU A 61 -1.89 -5.61 -5.53
C GLU A 61 -2.49 -4.32 -4.91
N VAL A 62 -3.03 -4.39 -3.69
CA VAL A 62 -3.51 -3.21 -2.94
C VAL A 62 -2.35 -2.25 -2.64
N SER A 63 -1.23 -2.77 -2.13
CA SER A 63 -0.06 -1.95 -1.78
C SER A 63 0.52 -1.22 -3.00
N SER A 64 0.62 -1.90 -4.15
CA SER A 64 1.08 -1.27 -5.39
C SER A 64 0.13 -0.17 -5.86
N ALA A 65 -1.18 -0.44 -5.93
CA ALA A 65 -2.16 0.56 -6.37
C ALA A 65 -2.21 1.77 -5.43
N ALA A 66 -2.07 1.55 -4.12
CA ALA A 66 -2.02 2.62 -3.14
C ALA A 66 -0.75 3.47 -3.29
N MET A 67 0.39 2.84 -3.56
CA MET A 67 1.65 3.55 -3.82
C MET A 67 1.55 4.41 -5.09
N ASP A 68 0.95 3.88 -6.16
CA ASP A 68 0.72 4.65 -7.39
C ASP A 68 -0.16 5.89 -7.11
N LEU A 69 -1.20 5.75 -6.28
CA LEU A 69 -2.05 6.87 -5.88
C LEU A 69 -1.27 7.93 -5.06
N VAL A 70 -0.43 7.50 -4.12
CA VAL A 70 0.45 8.40 -3.36
C VAL A 70 1.39 9.16 -4.30
N GLN A 71 2.06 8.46 -5.21
CA GLN A 71 3.00 9.08 -6.15
C GLN A 71 2.30 10.08 -7.08
N LEU A 72 1.14 9.72 -7.64
CA LEU A 72 0.36 10.61 -8.49
C LEU A 72 -0.15 11.85 -7.77
N SER A 73 -0.52 11.72 -6.49
CA SER A 73 -1.05 12.83 -5.69
C SER A 73 0.03 13.80 -5.20
N GLN A 74 1.23 13.28 -4.92
CA GLN A 74 2.39 14.08 -4.52
C GLN A 74 3.00 14.83 -5.70
N GLY A 75 3.03 14.19 -6.87
CA GLY A 75 3.80 14.69 -8.00
C GLY A 75 5.32 14.49 -7.79
N PRO A 76 6.12 14.76 -8.84
CA PRO A 76 7.52 14.36 -8.88
C PRO A 76 8.42 15.12 -7.88
N GLU A 77 8.11 16.38 -7.57
CA GLU A 77 8.94 17.20 -6.67
C GLU A 77 8.80 16.76 -5.21
N GLU A 78 7.56 16.55 -4.75
CA GLU A 78 7.28 16.10 -3.39
C GLU A 78 7.79 14.66 -3.16
N GLN A 79 7.76 13.81 -4.19
CA GLN A 79 8.33 12.46 -4.12
C GLN A 79 9.82 12.47 -3.74
N ILE A 80 10.60 13.42 -4.28
CA ILE A 80 12.03 13.56 -3.95
C ILE A 80 12.21 14.01 -2.49
N MET A 81 11.36 14.91 -2.00
CA MET A 81 11.41 15.34 -0.60
C MET A 81 11.08 14.21 0.38
N GLN A 82 10.08 13.38 0.05
CA GLN A 82 9.73 12.19 0.86
C GLN A 82 10.89 11.19 0.97
N MET A 83 11.67 10.99 -0.10
CA MET A 83 12.86 10.14 -0.04
C MET A 83 13.89 10.66 0.97
N ALA A 84 14.01 11.98 1.12
CA ALA A 84 14.89 12.57 2.12
C ALA A 84 14.36 12.34 3.56
N TRP A 85 13.04 12.40 3.77
CA TRP A 85 12.44 12.11 5.07
C TRP A 85 12.51 10.63 5.46
N ALA A 86 12.48 9.70 4.50
CA ALA A 86 12.67 8.27 4.77
C ALA A 86 14.02 7.95 5.46
N ALA A 87 15.05 8.76 5.22
CA ALA A 87 16.33 8.65 5.94
C ALA A 87 16.19 9.05 7.42
N THR A 88 15.35 10.04 7.73
CA THR A 88 15.02 10.44 9.10
C THR A 88 14.22 9.35 9.81
N ASP A 89 13.25 8.72 9.14
CA ASP A 89 12.48 7.60 9.71
C ASP A 89 13.37 6.41 10.07
N SER A 90 14.36 6.10 9.22
CA SER A 90 15.35 5.06 9.49
C SER A 90 16.20 5.38 10.73
N ASN A 91 16.58 6.64 10.93
CA ASN A 91 17.30 7.08 12.13
C ASN A 91 16.41 7.03 13.38
N ASN A 92 15.14 7.41 13.27
CA ASN A 92 14.17 7.34 14.37
C ASN A 92 13.96 5.88 14.82
N LEU A 93 13.81 4.94 13.89
CA LEU A 93 13.77 3.51 14.19
C LEU A 93 15.07 3.04 14.89
N GLY A 94 16.23 3.52 14.46
CA GLY A 94 17.50 3.24 15.12
C GLY A 94 17.56 3.72 16.58
N VAL A 95 16.94 4.85 16.89
CA VAL A 95 16.80 5.36 18.27
C VAL A 95 15.88 4.45 19.08
N LEU A 96 14.70 4.09 18.55
CA LEU A 96 13.75 3.20 19.23
C LEU A 96 14.40 1.86 19.61
N VAL A 97 15.10 1.24 18.65
CA VAL A 97 15.82 -0.03 18.86
C VAL A 97 16.96 0.12 19.88
N ARG A 98 17.73 1.21 19.81
CA ARG A 98 18.89 1.42 20.70
C ARG A 98 18.48 1.67 22.15
N PHE A 99 17.31 2.24 22.38
CA PHE A 99 16.80 2.57 23.70
C PHE A 99 15.70 1.62 24.19
N ASP A 100 15.46 0.51 23.47
CA ASP A 100 14.47 -0.52 23.83
C ASP A 100 13.06 0.08 24.04
N ILE A 101 12.72 1.09 23.22
CA ILE A 101 11.41 1.73 23.22
C ILE A 101 10.52 0.91 22.27
N PRO A 102 9.44 0.28 22.78
CA PRO A 102 8.56 -0.59 22.00
C PRO A 102 7.75 0.17 20.94
#